data_AF-A0A0P7YPW9-F1
#
_entry.id   AF-A0A0P7YPW9-F1
#
_cell.length_a   1.000
_cell.length_b   1.000
_cell.length_c   1.000
_cell.angle_alpha   90.00
_cell.angle_beta   90.00
_cell.angle_gamma   90.00
#
_symmetry.space_group_name_H-M   'P 1'
#
loop_
_entity.id
_entity.type
_entity.pdbx_description
1 polymer ?
#
loop_
_entity_poly.entity_id
_entity_poly.type
_entity_poly.pdbx_seq_one_letter_code
_entity_poly.pdbx_strand_id
1 'polypeptide(L)'
;MAKRKQRGTAGDKTICLPMAEGIDYAALVADRSAYRQYLDEQIEQHPELFPVDIQQGYRFHGLVRSLRQQLETRRIYLPSSHEAY
;
A
#
# COMPACT_ATOMS: atom_id res chain seq x y z
N MET A 1 11.64 2.25 27.94
CA MET A 1 10.90 3.26 27.16
C MET A 1 11.14 3.01 25.68
N ALA A 2 10.19 2.44 24.95
CA ALA A 2 10.35 2.18 23.51
C ALA A 2 10.40 3.51 22.74
N LYS A 3 11.51 3.77 22.03
CA LYS A 3 11.72 4.97 21.21
C LYS A 3 10.66 4.99 20.11
N ARG A 4 9.69 5.93 20.19
CA ARG A 4 8.68 6.13 19.14
C ARG A 4 9.42 6.54 17.85
N LYS A 5 9.38 5.68 16.83
CA LYS A 5 9.95 5.95 15.48
C LYS A 5 9.34 7.27 14.99
N GLN A 6 10.19 8.21 14.59
CA GLN A 6 9.79 9.53 14.08
C GLN A 6 8.71 9.33 13.00
N ARG A 7 7.55 9.98 13.15
CA ARG A 7 6.49 9.92 12.14
C ARG A 7 7.06 10.59 10.88
N GLY A 8 7.25 9.81 9.82
CA GLY A 8 7.67 10.33 8.52
C GLY A 8 6.71 11.42 8.03
N THR A 9 7.19 12.25 7.10
CA THR A 9 6.42 13.34 6.50
C THR A 9 5.09 12.82 5.94
N ALA A 10 3.99 13.54 6.17
CA ALA A 10 2.68 13.14 5.67
C ALA A 10 2.69 13.08 4.14
N GLY A 11 2.48 11.89 3.58
CA GLY A 11 2.53 11.62 2.13
C GLY A 11 3.74 10.80 1.67
N ASP A 12 4.80 10.72 2.48
CA ASP A 12 6.04 9.99 2.16
C ASP A 12 5.84 8.47 2.07
N LYS A 13 4.77 7.97 2.73
CA LYS A 13 4.45 6.54 2.81
C LYS A 13 3.21 6.14 1.99
N THR A 14 2.73 7.01 1.12
CA THR A 14 1.57 6.72 0.28
C THR A 14 2.06 6.33 -1.11
N ILE A 15 1.83 5.09 -1.51
CA ILE A 15 2.11 4.63 -2.87
C ILE A 15 0.88 4.94 -3.73
N CYS A 16 1.03 5.79 -4.73
CA CYS A 16 -0.02 6.10 -5.68
C CYS A 16 0.10 5.15 -6.87
N LEU A 17 -0.90 4.32 -7.11
CA LEU A 17 -0.91 3.36 -8.20
C LEU A 17 -1.69 3.91 -9.38
N PRO A 18 -1.21 3.75 -10.61
CA PRO A 18 -2.04 3.97 -11.78
C PRO A 18 -3.18 2.93 -11.74
N MET A 19 -4.42 3.40 -11.66
CA MET A 19 -5.58 2.54 -11.79
C MET A 19 -6.07 2.55 -13.23
N ALA A 20 -6.33 1.35 -13.77
CA ALA A 20 -6.98 1.21 -15.06
C ALA A 20 -8.42 1.71 -14.98
N GLU A 21 -8.87 2.39 -16.05
CA GLU A 21 -10.26 2.83 -16.18
C GLU A 21 -11.21 1.62 -16.14
N GLY A 22 -12.20 1.65 -15.23
CA GLY A 22 -13.20 0.60 -15.07
C GLY A 22 -13.01 -0.34 -13.87
N ILE A 23 -11.94 -0.19 -13.09
CA ILE A 23 -11.78 -0.95 -11.84
C ILE A 23 -12.57 -0.27 -10.71
N ASP A 24 -13.45 -1.03 -10.07
CA ASP A 24 -14.12 -0.59 -8.84
C ASP A 24 -13.15 -0.70 -7.66
N TYR A 25 -12.48 0.42 -7.37
CA TYR A 25 -11.48 0.49 -6.30
C TYR A 25 -12.04 0.15 -4.93
N ALA A 26 -13.29 0.53 -4.63
CA ALA A 26 -13.89 0.26 -3.33
C ALA A 26 -14.12 -1.24 -3.13
N ALA A 27 -14.65 -1.93 -4.15
CA ALA A 27 -14.79 -3.38 -4.14
C ALA A 27 -13.42 -4.07 -4.07
N LEU A 28 -12.43 -3.58 -4.83
CA LEU A 28 -11.09 -4.14 -4.84
C LEU A 28 -10.41 -4.03 -3.46
N VAL A 29 -10.47 -2.87 -2.80
CA VAL A 29 -9.88 -2.67 -1.47
C VAL A 29 -10.56 -3.52 -0.39
N ALA A 30 -11.87 -3.71 -0.51
CA ALA A 30 -12.63 -4.58 0.38
C ALA A 30 -12.16 -6.04 0.24
N ASP A 31 -11.94 -6.53 -0.98
CA ASP A 31 -11.48 -7.89 -1.22
C ASP A 31 -9.96 -8.03 -1.05
N ARG A 32 -9.56 -8.78 -0.01
CA ARG A 32 -8.13 -8.97 0.29
C ARG A 32 -7.38 -9.75 -0.79
N SER A 33 -8.02 -10.74 -1.38
CA SER A 33 -7.38 -11.64 -2.34
C SER A 33 -7.26 -10.94 -3.69
N ALA A 34 -8.32 -10.27 -4.13
CA ALA A 34 -8.29 -9.50 -5.37
C ALA A 34 -7.29 -8.33 -5.29
N TYR A 35 -7.27 -7.60 -4.16
CA TYR A 35 -6.28 -6.53 -3.96
C TYR A 35 -4.84 -7.05 -3.98
N ARG A 36 -4.61 -8.26 -3.45
CA ARG A 36 -3.28 -8.89 -3.46
C ARG A 36 -2.82 -9.10 -4.90
N GLN A 37 -3.65 -9.79 -5.69
CA GLN A 37 -3.35 -10.09 -7.08
C GLN A 37 -3.12 -8.81 -7.89
N TYR A 38 -3.99 -7.80 -7.73
CA TYR A 38 -3.80 -6.52 -8.38
C TYR A 38 -2.48 -5.84 -7.99
N LEU A 39 -2.14 -5.86 -6.70
CA LEU A 39 -0.90 -5.24 -6.24
C LEU A 39 0.34 -5.97 -6.78
N ASP A 40 0.32 -7.31 -6.80
CA ASP A 40 1.40 -8.11 -7.38
C ASP A 40 1.56 -7.77 -8.89
N GLU A 41 0.46 -7.65 -9.65
CA GLU A 41 0.50 -7.19 -11.06
C GLU A 41 1.06 -5.76 -11.20
N GLN A 42 0.69 -4.85 -10.30
CA GLN A 42 1.22 -3.47 -10.32
C GLN A 42 2.71 -3.42 -9.96
N ILE A 43 3.18 -4.28 -9.06
CA ILE A 43 4.60 -4.39 -8.72
C ILE A 43 5.40 -4.89 -9.93
N GLU A 44 4.85 -5.82 -10.71
CA GLU A 44 5.48 -6.30 -11.94
C GLU A 44 5.48 -5.25 -13.06
N GLN A 45 4.38 -4.51 -13.22
CA GLN A 45 4.26 -3.47 -14.26
C GLN A 45 5.03 -2.19 -13.93
N HIS A 46 5.04 -1.79 -12.66
CA HIS A 46 5.63 -0.52 -12.20
C HIS A 46 6.49 -0.71 -10.95
N PRO A 47 7.56 -1.52 -11.00
CA PRO A 47 8.41 -1.78 -9.84
C PRO A 47 9.06 -0.51 -9.27
N GLU A 48 9.24 0.52 -10.09
CA GLU A 48 9.79 1.83 -9.71
C GLU A 48 8.91 2.64 -8.75
N LEU A 49 7.59 2.38 -8.71
CA LEU A 49 6.68 3.02 -7.77
C LEU A 49 6.77 2.43 -6.37
N PHE A 50 7.36 1.24 -6.25
CA PHE A 50 7.45 0.52 -5.01
C PHE A 50 8.87 0.56 -4.44
N PRO A 51 9.01 0.47 -3.10
CA PRO A 51 10.32 0.29 -2.50
C PRO A 51 10.91 -1.06 -2.92
N VAL A 52 12.24 -1.10 -3.13
CA VAL A 52 12.96 -2.31 -3.56
C VAL A 52 12.70 -3.53 -2.67
N ASP A 53 12.46 -3.30 -1.38
CA ASP A 53 12.14 -4.33 -0.39
C ASP A 53 10.81 -5.06 -0.66
N ILE A 54 9.90 -4.52 -1.48
CA ILE A 54 8.63 -5.20 -1.77
C ILE A 54 8.82 -6.54 -2.47
N GLN A 55 9.92 -6.67 -3.21
CA GLN A 55 10.34 -7.91 -3.87
C GLN A 55 10.64 -9.04 -2.86
N GLN A 56 10.98 -8.70 -1.61
CA GLN A 56 11.15 -9.69 -0.54
C GLN A 56 9.82 -10.08 0.13
N GLY A 57 8.73 -9.46 -0.30
CA GLY A 57 7.37 -9.70 0.18
C GLY A 57 6.85 -8.61 1.10
N TYR A 58 5.53 -8.58 1.23
CA TYR A 58 4.80 -7.62 2.05
C TYR A 58 3.60 -8.29 2.72
N ARG A 59 3.11 -7.70 3.80
CA ARG A 59 1.93 -8.14 4.55
C ARG A 59 0.91 -7.03 4.61
N PHE A 60 -0.38 -7.36 4.51
CA PHE A 60 -1.42 -6.37 4.77
C PHE A 60 -1.46 -6.02 6.26
N HIS A 61 -1.46 -4.72 6.55
CA HIS A 61 -1.40 -4.16 7.89
C HIS A 61 -2.68 -3.39 8.26
N GLY A 62 -3.78 -3.67 7.53
CA GLY A 62 -5.10 -3.11 7.78
C GLY A 62 -5.55 -2.13 6.70
N LEU A 63 -6.61 -1.40 7.02
CA LEU A 63 -7.25 -0.41 6.16
C LEU A 63 -7.19 0.94 6.85
N VAL A 64 -6.99 2.01 6.08
CA VAL A 64 -7.06 3.38 6.57
C VAL A 64 -7.93 4.20 5.64
N ARG A 65 -8.90 4.91 6.21
CA ARG A 65 -9.74 5.84 5.46
C ARG A 65 -9.02 7.17 5.32
N SER A 66 -8.75 7.58 4.08
CA SER A 66 -8.17 8.89 3.81
C SER A 66 -9.28 9.93 3.83
N LEU A 67 -9.30 10.80 4.84
CA LEU A 67 -10.33 11.85 4.96
C LEU A 67 -10.27 12.86 3.81
N ARG A 68 -9.07 13.14 3.29
CA ARG A 68 -8.87 14.12 2.20
C ARG A 68 -9.41 13.64 0.85
N GLN A 69 -9.25 12.34 0.58
CA GLN A 69 -9.69 11.73 -0.68
C GLN A 69 -11.03 10.98 -0.53
N GLN A 70 -11.55 10.90 0.70
CA GLN A 70 -12.75 10.15 1.09
C GLN A 70 -12.78 8.68 0.64
N LEU A 71 -11.62 8.08 0.44
CA LEU A 71 -11.47 6.69 -0.02
C LEU A 71 -10.76 5.83 1.03
N GLU A 72 -11.07 4.54 1.03
CA GLU A 72 -10.37 3.55 1.84
C GLU A 72 -9.08 3.12 1.15
N THR A 73 -7.98 3.15 1.87
CA THR A 73 -6.67 2.69 1.39
C THR A 73 -6.22 1.50 2.21
N ARG A 74 -5.54 0.58 1.56
CA ARG A 74 -5.03 -0.63 2.21
C ARG A 74 -3.58 -0.44 2.57
N ARG A 75 -3.23 -0.73 3.82
CA ARG A 75 -1.88 -0.57 4.30
C ARG A 75 -1.09 -1.84 4.08
N ILE A 76 0.14 -1.69 3.61
CA ILE A 76 1.10 -2.78 3.47
C ILE A 76 2.27 -2.56 4.42
N TYR A 77 2.78 -3.64 4.98
CA TYR A 77 3.94 -3.67 5.82
C TYR A 77 5.02 -4.51 5.15
N LEU A 78 6.19 -3.92 5.02
CA LEU A 78 7.39 -4.54 4.48
C LEU A 78 8.21 -5.08 5.66
N PRO A 79 8.26 -6.40 5.86
CA PRO A 79 9.02 -6.99 6.94
C PRO A 79 10.53 -6.85 6.75
N SER A 80 11.03 -6.65 5.52
CA SER A 80 12.48 -6.47 5.29
C SER A 80 12.98 -5.11 5.78
N SER A 81 12.30 -4.01 5.44
CA SER A 81 12.67 -2.65 5.90
C SER A 81 11.98 -2.21 7.20
N HIS A 82 11.08 -3.04 7.75
CA HIS A 82 10.26 -2.72 8.93
C HIS A 82 9.46 -1.41 8.74
N GLU A 83 8.89 -1.23 7.56
CA GLU A 83 8.15 -0.04 7.16
C GLU A 83 6.72 -0.36 6.76
N ALA A 84 5.79 0.54 7.10
CA ALA A 84 4.39 0.46 6.70
C ALA A 84 4.06 1.60 5.75
N TYR A 85 3.45 1.27 4.63
CA TYR A 85 2.92 2.18 3.63
C TYR A 85 1.39 2.12 3.72
#